data_AF-A0A9Q1J8S8-F1
#
_entry.id   AF-A0A9Q1J8S8-F1
#
_cell.length_a   1.000
_cell.length_b   1.000
_cell.length_c   1.000
_cell.angle_alpha   90.00
_cell.angle_beta   90.00
_cell.angle_gamma   90.00
#
_symmetry.space_group_name_H-M   'P 1'
#
loop_
_entity.id
_entity.type
_entity.pdbx_description
1 polymer ?
#
loop_
_entity_poly.entity_id
_entity_poly.type
_entity_poly.pdbx_seq_one_letter_code
_entity_poly.pdbx_strand_id
1 'polypeptide(L)'
;MLNLMSMLVSMGYFTQIEQKFMVSGHSFLPCDRSFATIEKRRTVSTLHTPDDVSEMILESRQQNAFRVMKMNCEDFRKLPDATLKRPAGLQITSMMWFKVTAAEPWILYTRHTHSE
;
A
#
# COMPACT_ATOMS: atom_id res chain seq x y z
N MET A 1 -2.39 -3.81 5.50
CA MET A 1 -3.38 -2.72 5.37
C MET A 1 -4.53 -2.86 6.36
N LEU A 2 -5.40 -3.87 6.27
CA LEU A 2 -6.55 -4.02 7.19
C LEU A 2 -6.17 -3.95 8.68
N ASN A 3 -5.20 -4.77 9.11
CA ASN A 3 -4.72 -4.76 10.49
C ASN A 3 -4.09 -3.43 10.93
N LEU A 4 -3.45 -2.71 9.99
CA LEU A 4 -2.91 -1.39 10.27
C LEU A 4 -4.05 -0.39 10.52
N MET A 5 -5.10 -0.41 9.70
CA MET A 5 -6.28 0.45 9.89
C MET A 5 -6.95 0.19 11.24
N SER A 6 -7.21 -1.08 11.56
CA SER A 6 -7.76 -1.48 12.85
C SER A 6 -6.91 -1.06 14.03
N MET A 7 -5.59 -1.24 13.93
CA MET A 7 -4.66 -0.86 14.99
C MET A 7 -4.65 0.66 15.20
N LEU A 8 -4.57 1.46 14.12
CA LEU A 8 -4.53 2.92 14.25
C LEU A 8 -5.81 3.48 14.86
N VAL A 9 -6.95 2.88 14.50
CA VAL A 9 -8.26 3.25 15.05
C VAL A 9 -8.41 2.78 16.51
N SER A 10 -7.95 1.57 16.85
CA SER A 10 -7.99 1.07 18.24
C SER A 10 -7.04 1.81 19.17
N MET A 11 -5.93 2.35 18.65
CA MET A 11 -5.01 3.23 19.36
C MET A 11 -5.55 4.66 19.53
N GLY A 12 -6.71 4.99 18.95
CA GLY A 12 -7.33 6.31 19.08
C GLY A 12 -6.71 7.39 18.20
N TYR A 13 -5.84 7.03 17.23
CA TYR A 13 -5.31 8.01 16.28
C TYR A 13 -6.37 8.50 15.29
N PHE A 14 -7.35 7.65 14.98
CA PHE A 14 -8.45 7.98 14.07
C PHE A 14 -9.77 7.46 14.62
N THR A 15 -10.84 8.23 14.42
CA THR A 15 -12.21 7.79 14.69
C THR A 15 -12.72 6.85 13.60
N GLN A 16 -12.22 7.01 12.38
CA GLN A 16 -12.59 6.24 11.19
C GLN A 16 -11.46 6.28 10.16
N ILE A 17 -11.24 5.18 9.45
CA ILE A 17 -10.39 5.12 8.27
C ILE A 17 -11.17 4.51 7.11
N GLU A 18 -11.11 5.18 5.96
CA GLU A 18 -11.65 4.70 4.69
C GLU A 18 -10.53 4.50 3.67
N GLN A 19 -10.43 3.30 3.11
CA GLN A 19 -9.55 3.02 1.97
C GLN A 19 -10.43 2.83 0.73
N LYS A 20 -10.45 3.83 -0.16
CA LYS A 20 -11.17 3.80 -1.43
C LYS A 20 -10.28 3.19 -2.52
N PHE A 21 -10.82 2.26 -3.28
CA PHE A 21 -10.17 1.65 -4.42
C PHE A 21 -10.55 2.39 -5.71
N MET A 22 -9.60 2.50 -6.64
CA MET A 22 -9.85 3.11 -7.94
C MET A 22 -10.66 2.18 -8.84
N VAL A 23 -11.49 2.77 -9.70
CA VAL A 23 -12.20 2.06 -10.78
C VAL A 23 -11.21 1.72 -11.89
N SER A 24 -11.35 0.54 -12.50
CA SER A 24 -10.57 0.15 -13.67
C SER A 24 -10.77 1.16 -14.82
N GLY A 25 -9.68 1.56 -15.49
CA GLY A 25 -9.71 2.47 -16.65
C GLY A 25 -9.30 3.92 -16.38
N HIS A 26 -9.10 4.32 -15.13
CA HIS A 26 -8.68 5.69 -14.75
C HIS A 26 -7.32 5.78 -14.03
N SER A 27 -6.59 4.67 -13.97
CA SER A 27 -5.30 4.56 -13.29
C SER A 27 -4.14 5.02 -14.18
N PHE A 28 -4.18 6.28 -14.64
CA PHE A 28 -2.96 6.97 -15.08
C PHE A 28 -2.41 7.73 -13.90
N LEU A 29 -1.94 7.01 -12.88
CA LEU A 29 -1.37 7.66 -11.73
C LEU A 29 -0.06 8.35 -12.13
N PRO A 30 0.25 9.53 -11.58
CA PRO A 30 1.54 10.18 -11.80
C PRO A 30 2.74 9.27 -11.47
N CYS A 31 2.57 8.29 -10.57
CA CYS A 31 3.59 7.32 -10.24
C CYS A 31 3.88 6.31 -11.36
N ASP A 32 2.94 6.06 -12.28
CA ASP A 32 3.11 5.04 -13.33
C ASP A 32 4.28 5.38 -14.26
N ARG A 33 4.46 6.68 -14.56
CA ARG A 33 5.64 7.15 -15.32
C ARG A 33 6.93 6.87 -14.57
N SER A 34 6.93 7.06 -13.24
CA SER A 34 8.11 6.81 -12.41
C SER A 34 8.45 5.33 -12.37
N PHE A 35 7.45 4.46 -12.21
CA PHE A 35 7.63 3.02 -12.26
C PHE A 35 8.11 2.53 -13.63
N ALA A 36 7.57 3.08 -14.73
CA ALA A 36 8.03 2.75 -16.07
C ALA A 36 9.52 3.10 -16.29
N THR A 37 9.99 4.21 -15.73
CA THR A 37 11.41 4.60 -15.80
C THR A 37 12.30 3.62 -15.03
N ILE A 38 11.89 3.23 -13.82
CA ILE A 38 12.61 2.23 -13.01
C ILE A 38 12.62 0.87 -13.72
N GLU A 39 11.49 0.45 -14.28
CA GLU A 39 11.34 -0.82 -15.01
C GLU A 39 12.23 -0.89 -16.24
N LYS A 40 12.30 0.20 -17.03
CA LYS A 40 13.24 0.29 -18.17
C LYS A 40 14.70 0.12 -17.75
N ARG A 41 15.11 0.74 -16.62
CA ARG A 41 16.48 0.58 -16.10
C ARG A 41 16.72 -0.84 -15.62
N ARG A 42 15.73 -1.44 -14.95
CA ARG A 42 15.78 -2.83 -14.48
C ARG A 42 16.06 -3.83 -15.60
N THR A 43 15.43 -3.68 -16.77
CA THR A 43 15.63 -4.60 -17.91
C THR A 43 17.08 -4.68 -18.37
N VAL A 44 17.86 -3.63 -18.18
CA VAL A 44 19.28 -3.55 -18.60
C VAL A 44 20.27 -3.65 -17.43
N SER A 45 19.78 -3.98 -16.23
CA SER A 45 20.60 -4.05 -15.02
C SER A 45 20.74 -5.49 -14.53
N THR A 46 21.92 -5.87 -14.07
CA THR A 46 22.17 -7.13 -13.37
C THR A 46 22.13 -6.86 -11.87
N LEU A 47 21.24 -7.53 -11.15
CA LEU A 47 20.98 -7.29 -9.72
C LEU A 47 21.25 -8.57 -8.92
N HIS A 48 22.18 -8.52 -7.98
CA HIS A 48 22.56 -9.62 -7.08
C HIS A 48 22.21 -9.33 -5.63
N THR A 49 22.22 -8.05 -5.23
CA THR A 49 21.98 -7.63 -3.85
C THR A 49 20.85 -6.59 -3.75
N PRO A 50 20.25 -6.39 -2.56
CA PRO A 50 19.33 -5.28 -2.32
C PRO A 50 19.96 -3.89 -2.55
N ASP A 51 21.28 -3.78 -2.39
CA ASP A 51 22.01 -2.54 -2.65
C ASP A 51 22.07 -2.25 -4.15
N ASP A 52 22.24 -3.27 -4.99
CA ASP A 52 22.19 -3.12 -6.46
C ASP A 52 20.82 -2.59 -6.91
N VAL A 53 19.73 -3.03 -6.26
CA VAL A 53 18.38 -2.51 -6.53
C VAL A 53 18.30 -1.03 -6.13
N SER A 54 18.90 -0.66 -4.99
CA SER A 54 18.93 0.71 -4.51
C SER A 54 19.68 1.62 -5.49
N GLU A 55 20.87 1.21 -5.94
CA GLU A 55 21.66 1.91 -6.95
C GLU A 55 20.92 2.02 -8.28
N MET A 56 20.32 0.92 -8.76
CA MET A 56 19.52 0.91 -9.99
C MET A 56 18.36 1.92 -9.92
N ILE A 57 17.67 2.04 -8.78
CA ILE A 57 16.59 3.03 -8.60
C ILE A 57 17.17 4.45 -8.68
N LEU A 58 18.28 4.73 -7.99
CA LEU A 58 18.94 6.05 -8.01
C LEU A 58 19.36 6.45 -9.43
N GLU A 59 19.90 5.51 -10.21
CA GLU A 59 20.38 5.73 -11.57
C GLU A 59 19.28 5.77 -12.63
N SER A 60 18.06 5.32 -12.29
CA SER A 60 16.97 5.21 -13.27
C SER A 60 16.55 6.57 -13.86
N ARG A 61 16.84 7.69 -13.19
CA ARG A 61 16.48 9.04 -13.65
C ARG A 61 17.57 10.05 -13.35
N GLN A 62 18.08 10.71 -14.40
CA GLN A 62 19.19 11.68 -14.31
C GLN A 62 18.79 13.04 -13.69
N GLN A 63 17.58 13.53 -13.97
CA GLN A 63 17.08 14.81 -13.42
C GLN A 63 16.06 14.53 -12.33
N ASN A 64 16.18 15.11 -11.13
CA ASN A 64 15.35 14.77 -9.96
C ASN A 64 15.39 13.27 -9.67
N ALA A 65 16.58 12.77 -9.33
CA ALA A 65 16.80 11.38 -8.95
C ALA A 65 15.86 10.97 -7.81
N PHE A 66 15.49 9.69 -7.80
CA PHE A 66 14.67 9.14 -6.73
C PHE A 66 15.42 9.20 -5.40
N ARG A 67 14.66 9.32 -4.31
CA ARG A 67 15.21 9.14 -2.96
C ARG A 67 14.98 7.69 -2.55
N VAL A 68 16.07 6.95 -2.35
CA VAL A 68 16.01 5.60 -1.78
C VAL A 68 16.28 5.68 -0.29
N MET A 69 15.38 5.11 0.51
CA MET A 69 15.55 4.99 1.96
C MET A 69 15.74 3.51 2.31
N LYS A 70 16.95 3.14 2.74
CA LYS A 70 17.21 1.79 3.26
C LYS A 70 16.53 1.66 4.61
N MET A 71 15.71 0.63 4.76
CA MET A 71 15.02 0.32 6.00
C MET A 71 15.77 -0.76 6.75
N ASN A 72 15.94 -0.58 8.06
CA ASN A 72 16.45 -1.59 8.98
C ASN A 72 15.30 -2.31 9.67
N CYS A 73 15.60 -3.40 10.38
CA CYS A 73 14.60 -4.16 11.12
C CYS A 73 13.84 -3.29 12.14
N GLU A 74 14.50 -2.29 12.74
CA GLU A 74 13.88 -1.38 13.71
C GLU A 74 12.84 -0.43 13.09
N ASP A 75 12.90 -0.21 11.78
CA ASP A 75 11.93 0.64 11.06
C ASP A 75 10.58 -0.08 10.88
N PHE A 76 10.53 -1.40 11.07
CA PHE A 76 9.33 -2.20 10.92
C PHE A 76 8.63 -2.39 12.27
N ARG A 77 7.33 -2.09 12.31
CA ARG A 77 6.49 -2.37 13.47
C ARG A 77 5.89 -3.77 13.36
N LYS A 78 6.05 -4.57 14.42
CA LYS A 78 5.30 -5.81 14.57
C LYS A 78 3.84 -5.47 14.88
N LEU A 79 2.94 -5.87 13.99
CA LEU A 79 1.50 -5.74 14.24
C LEU A 79 1.07 -6.80 15.28
N PRO A 80 0.07 -6.49 16.12
CA PRO A 80 -0.47 -7.45 17.09
C PRO A 80 -1.07 -8.68 16.40
N ASP A 81 -1.06 -9.82 17.10
CA ASP A 81 -1.64 -11.09 16.61
C ASP A 81 -3.16 -11.02 16.42
N ALA A 82 -3.81 -10.05 17.09
CA ALA A 82 -5.18 -9.65 16.82
C ALA A 82 -5.27 -9.12 15.38
N THR A 83 -5.72 -10.00 14.49
CA THR A 83 -5.80 -9.73 13.07
C THR A 83 -7.26 -9.73 12.64
N LEU A 84 -7.64 -8.72 11.87
CA LEU A 84 -8.80 -8.81 10.99
C LEU A 84 -8.58 -10.01 10.07
N LYS A 85 -9.21 -11.13 10.40
CA LYS A 85 -9.22 -12.30 9.53
C LYS A 85 -10.03 -11.92 8.29
N ARG A 86 -9.49 -12.21 7.11
CA ARG A 86 -10.24 -12.07 5.86
C ARG A 86 -11.52 -12.91 5.99
N PRO A 87 -12.72 -12.30 5.89
CA PRO A 87 -13.97 -13.07 5.89
C PRO A 87 -13.95 -14.08 4.73
N ALA A 88 -14.44 -15.29 4.99
CA ALA A 88 -14.59 -16.30 3.94
C ALA A 88 -15.48 -15.73 2.81
N GLY A 89 -15.03 -15.82 1.56
CA GLY A 89 -15.75 -15.30 0.41
C GLY A 89 -15.54 -13.81 0.09
N LEU A 90 -14.78 -13.05 0.90
CA LEU A 90 -14.49 -11.64 0.57
C LEU A 90 -13.59 -11.54 -0.67
N GLN A 91 -14.14 -11.02 -1.77
CA GLN A 91 -13.40 -10.71 -3.00
C GLN A 91 -12.93 -9.25 -2.98
N ILE A 92 -11.71 -9.01 -2.49
CA ILE A 92 -11.14 -7.66 -2.31
C ILE A 92 -11.22 -6.84 -3.61
N THR A 93 -10.97 -7.48 -4.76
CA THR A 93 -10.95 -6.85 -6.08
C THR A 93 -12.32 -6.36 -6.57
N SER A 94 -13.42 -6.83 -5.99
CA SER A 94 -14.77 -6.37 -6.32
C SER A 94 -15.32 -5.32 -5.35
N MET A 95 -14.51 -4.88 -4.39
CA MET A 95 -14.90 -3.88 -3.39
C MET A 95 -14.48 -2.49 -3.82
N MET A 96 -15.34 -1.50 -3.57
CA MET A 96 -15.05 -0.09 -3.86
C MET A 96 -14.31 0.62 -2.73
N TRP A 97 -14.58 0.24 -1.49
CA TRP A 97 -13.81 0.73 -0.35
C TRP A 97 -13.84 -0.23 0.83
N PHE A 98 -12.94 0.01 1.77
CA PHE A 98 -12.94 -0.55 3.11
C PHE A 98 -13.12 0.55 4.14
N LYS A 99 -13.87 0.27 5.19
CA LYS A 99 -14.04 1.16 6.34
C LYS A 99 -13.84 0.40 7.64
N VAL A 100 -13.16 1.04 8.59
CA VAL A 100 -13.01 0.61 9.99
C VAL A 100 -13.30 1.81 10.89
N THR A 101 -13.96 1.60 12.03
CA THR A 101 -14.40 2.66 12.95
C THR A 101 -13.93 2.39 14.39
N ALA A 102 -13.79 3.44 15.19
CA ALA A 102 -13.34 3.34 16.58
C ALA A 102 -14.31 2.57 17.49
N ALA A 103 -15.60 2.61 17.17
CA ALA A 103 -16.61 1.84 17.89
C ALA A 103 -16.41 0.33 17.72
N GLU A 104 -16.03 -0.11 16.51
CA GLU A 104 -15.87 -1.52 16.17
C GLU A 104 -14.56 -1.74 15.38
N PRO A 105 -13.37 -1.58 16.00
CA PRO A 105 -12.09 -1.53 15.28
C PRO A 105 -11.72 -2.83 14.55
N TRP A 106 -12.33 -3.94 14.95
CA TRP A 106 -12.07 -5.27 14.40
C TRP A 106 -13.17 -5.74 13.44
N ILE A 107 -14.09 -4.85 13.06
CA ILE A 107 -15.11 -5.10 12.05
C ILE A 107 -14.76 -4.34 10.78
N LEU A 108 -14.75 -5.06 9.65
CA LEU A 108 -14.51 -4.49 8.33
C LEU A 108 -15.85 -4.24 7.65
N TYR A 109 -16.13 -2.98 7.33
CA TYR A 109 -17.24 -2.62 6.44
C TYR A 109 -16.73 -2.52 5.01
N THR A 110 -17.48 -3.08 4.06
CA THR A 110 -17.19 -3.06 2.63
C THR A 110 -18.34 -2.40 1.87
N ARG A 111 -18.07 -1.91 0.67
CA ARG A 111 -19.12 -1.42 -0.25
C ARG A 111 -18.81 -1.90 -1.65
N HIS A 112 -19.87 -2.26 -2.35
CA HIS A 112 -19.81 -2.86 -3.68
C HIS A 112 -20.25 -1.89 -4.78
N THR A 113 -20.91 -0.79 -4.45
CA THR A 113 -21.48 0.17 -5.40
C THR A 113 -20.97 1.59 -5.15
N HIS A 114 -20.96 2.42 -6.20
CA HIS A 114 -20.63 3.85 -6.08
C HIS A 114 -21.83 4.74 -5.75
N SER A 115 -23.06 4.22 -5.91
CA SER A 115 -24.29 4.92 -5.61
C SER A 115 -24.47 5.06 -4.10
N GLU A 116 -24.82 6.27 -3.63
CA GLU A 116 -25.24 6.52 -2.24
C GLU A 116 -26.36 5.58 -1.79
#